data_AF-A0A0F5EY34-F1
#
_entry.id   AF-A0A0F5EY34-F1
#
_cell.length_a   1.000
_cell.length_b   1.000
_cell.length_c   1.000
_cell.angle_alpha   90.00
_cell.angle_beta   90.00
_cell.angle_gamma   90.00
#
_symmetry.space_group_name_H-M   'P 1'
#
loop_
_entity.id
_entity.type
_entity.pdbx_description
1 polymer ?
#
loop_
_entity_poly.entity_id
_entity_poly.type
_entity_poly.pdbx_seq_one_letter_code
_entity_poly.pdbx_strand_id
1 'polypeptide(L)'
;MNKPILFFAETCPDTALFVAELKRLNVDYEPVEILSSLANFKQFLRLRDKSAVFDNAKANGYAGIPALLLPNEQVILNVDQLKDILG
;
A
#
# COMPACT_ATOMS: atom_id res chain seq x y z
N MET A 1 19.24 -2.40 -4.39
CA MET A 1 18.24 -1.40 -3.94
C MET A 1 16.89 -2.04 -4.16
N ASN A 2 16.13 -2.31 -3.09
CA ASN A 2 14.80 -2.91 -3.24
C ASN A 2 13.81 -1.81 -3.66
N LYS A 3 12.88 -2.15 -4.55
CA LYS A 3 11.80 -1.24 -4.93
C LYS A 3 10.75 -1.21 -3.82
N PRO A 4 10.00 -0.11 -3.67
CA PRO A 4 8.76 -0.13 -2.91
C PRO A 4 7.81 -1.21 -3.40
N ILE A 5 6.99 -1.77 -2.52
CA ILE A 5 5.95 -2.76 -2.86
C ILE A 5 4.59 -2.11 -2.64
N LEU A 6 3.73 -2.12 -3.66
CA LEU A 6 2.35 -1.65 -3.57
C LEU A 6 1.41 -2.84 -3.38
N PHE A 7 0.79 -2.93 -2.21
CA PHE A 7 -0.33 -3.85 -1.98
C PHE A 7 -1.64 -3.14 -2.33
N PHE A 8 -2.42 -3.70 -3.24
CA PHE A 8 -3.67 -3.10 -3.69
C PHE A 8 -4.72 -4.16 -4.04
N ALA A 9 -5.95 -3.68 -4.25
CA ALA A 9 -7.00 -4.42 -4.94
C ALA A 9 -7.46 -3.61 -6.15
N GLU A 10 -7.54 -4.19 -7.33
CA GLU A 10 -8.09 -3.53 -8.54
C GLU A 10 -9.54 -3.07 -8.32
N THR A 11 -10.29 -3.79 -7.48
CA THR A 11 -11.67 -3.48 -7.12
C THR A 11 -11.80 -2.39 -6.05
N CYS A 12 -10.69 -1.92 -5.46
CA CYS A 12 -10.70 -0.83 -4.49
C CYS A 12 -10.78 0.53 -5.22
N PRO A 13 -11.73 1.40 -4.86
CA PRO A 13 -11.91 2.70 -5.53
C PRO A 13 -10.70 3.64 -5.36
N ASP A 14 -9.91 3.48 -4.31
CA ASP A 14 -8.77 4.36 -4.01
C ASP A 14 -7.50 3.98 -4.78
N THR A 15 -7.42 2.75 -5.33
CA THR A 15 -6.25 2.25 -6.06
C THR A 15 -5.88 3.13 -7.24
N ALA A 16 -6.86 3.55 -8.04
CA ALA A 16 -6.60 4.34 -9.24
C ALA A 16 -5.97 5.71 -8.92
N LEU A 17 -6.46 6.38 -7.87
CA LEU A 17 -5.93 7.66 -7.42
C LEU A 17 -4.51 7.50 -6.85
N PHE A 18 -4.28 6.45 -6.08
CA PHE A 18 -2.96 6.16 -5.49
C PHE A 18 -1.90 5.89 -6.55
N VAL A 19 -2.22 5.06 -7.55
CA VAL A 19 -1.32 4.75 -8.68
C VAL A 19 -1.05 5.98 -9.54
N ALA A 20 -2.06 6.81 -9.80
CA ALA A 20 -1.88 8.06 -10.54
C ALA A 20 -0.89 9.00 -9.85
N GLU A 21 -0.93 9.07 -8.52
CA GLU A 21 0.01 9.90 -7.76
C GLU A 21 1.43 9.34 -7.76
N LEU A 22 1.61 8.02 -7.60
CA LEU A 22 2.92 7.39 -7.75
C LEU A 22 3.54 7.66 -9.12
N LYS A 23 2.71 7.60 -10.18
CA LYS A 23 3.13 7.94 -11.54
C LYS A 23 3.53 9.41 -11.66
N ARG A 24 2.77 10.33 -11.05
CA ARG A 24 3.10 11.77 -11.02
C ARG A 24 4.44 12.03 -10.33
N LEU A 25 4.73 11.30 -9.25
CA LEU A 25 5.97 11.36 -8.47
C LEU A 25 7.13 10.56 -9.10
N ASN A 26 6.88 9.89 -10.23
CA ASN A 26 7.85 9.05 -10.93
C ASN A 26 8.45 7.92 -10.05
N VAL A 27 7.60 7.35 -9.17
CA VAL A 27 7.96 6.26 -8.25
C VAL A 27 7.69 4.92 -8.93
N ASP A 28 8.75 4.14 -9.12
CA ASP A 28 8.66 2.74 -9.58
C ASP A 28 8.43 1.80 -8.38
N TYR A 29 7.62 0.75 -8.57
CA TYR A 29 7.20 -0.15 -7.49
C TYR A 29 6.90 -1.56 -7.99
N GLU A 30 6.93 -2.52 -7.07
CA GLU A 30 6.48 -3.89 -7.29
C GLU A 30 4.99 -4.02 -6.95
N PRO A 31 4.11 -4.35 -7.92
CA PRO A 31 2.69 -4.50 -7.68
C PRO A 31 2.36 -5.85 -7.02
N VAL A 32 1.54 -5.83 -5.97
CA VAL A 32 0.95 -7.01 -5.34
C VAL A 32 -0.56 -6.84 -5.25
N GLU A 33 -1.26 -7.42 -6.22
CA GLU A 33 -2.72 -7.52 -6.20
C GLU A 33 -3.15 -8.57 -5.17
N ILE A 34 -3.75 -8.13 -4.06
CA ILE A 34 -4.00 -9.00 -2.90
C ILE A 34 -5.14 -9.99 -3.13
N LEU A 35 -6.05 -9.72 -4.06
CA LEU A 35 -7.16 -10.61 -4.38
C LEU A 35 -6.81 -11.64 -5.46
N SER A 36 -5.65 -11.52 -6.11
CA SER A 36 -5.23 -12.45 -7.16
C SER A 36 -4.81 -13.83 -6.64
N SER A 37 -4.33 -13.94 -5.40
CA SER A 37 -3.92 -15.22 -4.82
C SER A 37 -3.85 -15.20 -3.29
N LEU A 38 -4.01 -16.37 -2.67
CA LEU A 38 -3.81 -16.53 -1.23
C LEU A 38 -2.37 -16.22 -0.79
N ALA A 39 -1.38 -16.40 -1.66
CA ALA A 39 0.01 -16.08 -1.35
C ALA A 39 0.19 -14.55 -1.16
N ASN A 40 -0.36 -13.76 -2.09
CA ASN A 40 -0.35 -12.30 -2.03
C ASN A 40 -1.14 -11.80 -0.82
N PHE A 41 -2.33 -12.37 -0.59
CA PHE A 41 -3.12 -12.02 0.58
C PHE A 41 -2.37 -12.31 1.89
N LYS A 42 -1.76 -13.49 2.02
CA LYS A 42 -0.93 -13.83 3.19
C LYS A 42 0.28 -12.89 3.35
N GLN A 43 0.88 -12.44 2.25
CA GLN A 43 1.96 -11.45 2.27
C GLN A 43 1.49 -10.12 2.84
N PHE A 44 0.34 -9.64 2.38
CA PHE A 44 -0.27 -8.43 2.89
C PHE A 44 -0.63 -8.55 4.38
N LEU A 45 -1.25 -9.66 4.82
CA LEU A 45 -1.58 -9.88 6.23
C LEU A 45 -0.34 -9.83 7.14
N ARG A 46 0.79 -10.38 6.70
CA ARG A 46 2.05 -10.30 7.46
C ARG A 46 2.53 -8.86 7.67
N LEU A 47 2.32 -7.97 6.69
CA LEU A 47 2.62 -6.55 6.82
C LEU A 47 1.60 -5.87 7.74
N ARG A 48 0.31 -6.07 7.44
CA ARG A 48 -0.82 -5.43 8.12
C ARG A 48 -0.86 -5.71 9.61
N ASP A 49 -0.62 -6.96 9.99
CA ASP A 49 -0.79 -7.40 11.38
C ASP A 49 0.45 -7.07 12.25
N LYS A 50 1.57 -6.67 11.63
CA LYS A 50 2.81 -6.30 12.34
C LYS A 50 3.03 -4.79 12.48
N SER A 51 2.31 -3.96 11.74
CA SER A 51 2.54 -2.51 11.72
C SER A 51 1.38 -1.73 12.34
N ALA A 52 1.70 -0.85 13.29
CA ALA A 52 0.73 0.00 13.99
C ALA A 52 0.03 1.01 13.07
N VAL A 53 0.61 1.30 11.90
CA VAL A 53 -0.01 2.18 10.88
C VAL A 53 -1.40 1.69 10.46
N PHE A 54 -1.65 0.38 10.56
CA PHE A 54 -2.94 -0.22 10.22
C PHE A 54 -3.94 -0.25 11.37
N ASP A 55 -3.58 0.18 12.58
CA ASP A 55 -4.46 0.08 13.75
C ASP A 55 -5.76 0.87 13.55
N ASN A 56 -5.68 2.07 12.99
CA ASN A 56 -6.87 2.85 12.65
C ASN A 56 -7.72 2.16 11.57
N ALA A 57 -7.11 1.61 10.52
CA ALA A 57 -7.84 0.89 9.48
C ALA A 57 -8.57 -0.34 10.07
N LYS A 58 -7.86 -1.15 10.87
CA LYS A 58 -8.42 -2.33 11.55
C LYS A 58 -9.57 -1.96 12.48
N ALA A 59 -9.42 -0.89 13.28
CA ALA A 59 -10.44 -0.44 14.22
C ALA A 59 -11.75 -0.02 13.52
N ASN A 60 -11.66 0.44 12.27
CA ASN A 60 -12.81 0.86 11.47
C ASN A 60 -13.29 -0.20 10.45
N GLY A 61 -12.74 -1.43 10.51
CA GLY A 61 -13.13 -2.51 9.60
C GLY A 61 -12.59 -2.39 8.18
N TYR A 62 -11.64 -1.50 7.93
CA TYR A 62 -10.99 -1.34 6.63
C TYR A 62 -9.83 -2.33 6.47
N ALA A 63 -9.58 -2.73 5.22
CA ALA A 63 -8.46 -3.58 4.89
C ALA A 63 -7.11 -2.88 5.07
N GLY A 64 -7.05 -1.56 4.85
CA GLY A 64 -5.81 -0.77 4.83
C GLY A 64 -5.08 -0.87 3.50
N ILE A 65 -5.80 -0.84 2.37
CA ILE A 65 -5.24 -0.77 1.02
C ILE A 65 -5.82 0.44 0.28
N PRO A 66 -5.11 1.04 -0.68
CA PRO A 66 -3.75 0.71 -1.12
C PRO A 66 -2.68 0.99 -0.06
N ALA A 67 -1.63 0.18 -0.01
CA ALA A 67 -0.52 0.33 0.93
C ALA A 67 0.83 0.22 0.22
N LEU A 68 1.62 1.29 0.28
CA LEU A 68 2.98 1.30 -0.26
C LEU A 68 3.97 1.02 0.87
N LEU A 69 4.67 -0.11 0.79
CA LEU A 69 5.79 -0.45 1.65
C LEU A 69 7.09 0.06 1.02
N LEU A 70 7.75 1.00 1.69
CA LEU A 70 9.04 1.54 1.30
C LEU A 70 10.21 0.64 1.75
N PRO A 71 11.41 0.77 1.14
CA PRO A 71 12.58 -0.03 1.50
C PRO A 71 13.10 0.19 2.94
N ASN A 72 12.71 1.29 3.58
CA ASN A 72 13.02 1.62 4.97
C ASN A 72 11.96 1.09 5.96
N GLU A 73 11.12 0.13 5.53
CA GLU A 73 10.02 -0.47 6.29
C GLU A 73 8.85 0.48 6.64
N GLN A 74 8.90 1.73 6.17
CA GLN A 74 7.79 2.67 6.31
C GLN A 74 6.65 2.28 5.36
N VAL A 75 5.41 2.46 5.82
CA VAL A 75 4.20 2.17 5.03
C VAL A 75 3.39 3.45 4.85
N ILE A 76 2.92 3.69 3.63
CA ILE A 76 2.06 4.80 3.26
C ILE A 76 0.69 4.26 2.84
N LEU A 77 -0.39 4.78 3.43
CA LEU A 77 -1.75 4.28 3.24
C LEU A 77 -2.68 5.25 2.51
N ASN A 78 -2.28 6.51 2.34
CA ASN A 78 -3.11 7.51 1.67
C ASN A 78 -2.29 8.41 0.74
N VAL A 79 -3.00 9.05 -0.20
CA VAL A 79 -2.39 9.86 -1.26
C VAL A 79 -1.74 11.14 -0.70
N ASP A 80 -2.28 11.70 0.38
CA ASP A 80 -1.74 12.92 0.97
C ASP A 80 -0.35 12.66 1.59
N GLN A 81 -0.17 11.52 2.26
CA GLN A 81 1.12 11.07 2.78
C GLN A 81 2.14 10.82 1.65
N LEU A 82 1.72 10.38 0.46
CA LEU A 82 2.65 10.22 -0.67
C LEU A 82 3.30 11.54 -1.04
N LYS A 83 2.53 12.63 -1.08
CA LYS A 83 3.04 13.97 -1.40
C LYS A 83 4.02 14.45 -0.35
N ASP A 84 3.70 14.25 0.92
CA ASP A 84 4.53 14.75 2.02
C ASP A 84 5.86 14.00 2.15
N ILE A 85 5.89 12.72 1.77
CA ILE A 85 7.07 11.85 1.96
C ILE A 85 7.91 11.73 0.69
N LEU A 86 7.29 11.75 -0.50
CA LEU A 86 7.95 11.47 -1.78
C LEU A 86 7.89 12.64 -2.78
N GLY A 87 7.20 13.73 -2.43
CA GLY A 87 7.05 14.94 -3.26
C GLY A 87 8.11 16.00 -3.06
#